data_AF-A0A5C7HSZ6-F1
#
_entry.id   AF-A0A5C7HSZ6-F1
#
_cell.length_a   1.000
_cell.length_b   1.000
_cell.length_c   1.000
_cell.angle_alpha   90.00
_cell.angle_beta   90.00
_cell.angle_gamma   90.00
#
_symmetry.space_group_name_H-M   'P 1'
#
loop_
_entity.id
_entity.type
_entity.pdbx_description
1 polymer ?
#
loop_
_entity_poly.entity_id
_entity_poly.type
_entity_poly.pdbx_seq_one_letter_code
_entity_poly.pdbx_strand_id
1 'polypeptide(L)'
;MQEYGPRLVVPIDLKKKPHEQKHRLHNRWHPEIPPVAEVKAGEVFRVEMMDFSGGRITRNYSADDIKFADQSITDDVMVLNLVL
;
A
#
# COMPACT_ATOMS: atom_id res chain seq x y z
N MET A 1 17.14 -6.52 15.28
CA MET A 1 15.99 -7.31 15.75
C MET A 1 15.71 -8.35 14.68
N GLN A 2 15.69 -9.62 15.04
CA GLN A 2 15.52 -10.71 14.09
C GLN A 2 14.05 -10.71 13.64
N GLU A 3 13.78 -10.54 12.35
CA GLU A 3 12.41 -10.60 11.82
C GLU A 3 11.93 -12.05 11.91
N TYR A 4 11.13 -12.35 12.93
CA TYR A 4 10.42 -13.61 13.02
C TYR A 4 9.22 -13.55 12.06
N GLY A 5 9.29 -14.29 10.95
CA GLY A 5 8.18 -14.45 10.00
C GLY A 5 8.62 -14.47 8.53
N PRO A 6 7.65 -14.63 7.60
CA PRO A 6 7.89 -14.53 6.16
C PRO A 6 8.54 -13.19 5.79
N ARG A 7 9.38 -13.20 4.74
CA ARG A 7 10.08 -12.01 4.23
C ARG A 7 9.10 -10.89 3.92
N LEU A 8 9.32 -9.70 4.50
CA LEU A 8 8.55 -8.50 4.17
C LEU A 8 9.02 -7.91 2.83
N VAL A 9 8.11 -7.84 1.87
CA VAL A 9 8.40 -7.42 0.49
C VAL A 9 8.05 -5.95 0.27
N VAL A 10 6.88 -5.54 0.76
CA VAL A 10 6.39 -4.17 0.66
C VAL A 10 6.16 -3.65 2.08
N PRO A 11 7.11 -2.92 2.67
CA PRO A 11 6.90 -2.25 3.95
C PRO A 11 6.06 -0.98 3.77
N ILE A 12 5.17 -0.71 4.72
CA ILE A 12 4.35 0.52 4.73
C ILE A 12 4.65 1.37 5.97
N ASP A 13 4.88 2.66 5.75
CA ASP A 13 4.99 3.65 6.82
C ASP A 13 3.71 4.48 6.91
N LEU A 14 2.87 4.24 7.92
CA LEU A 14 1.61 4.96 8.11
C LEU A 14 1.78 6.47 8.39
N LYS A 15 3.01 6.95 8.64
CA LYS A 15 3.28 8.39 8.80
C LYS A 15 3.56 9.10 7.48
N LYS A 16 3.74 8.35 6.38
CA LYS A 16 4.06 8.87 5.05
C LYS A 16 2.85 8.76 4.13
N LYS A 17 2.73 9.70 3.20
CA LYS A 17 1.69 9.62 2.17
C LYS A 17 1.96 8.45 1.19
N PRO A 18 0.94 7.95 0.48
CA PRO A 18 1.08 6.89 -0.52
C PRO A 18 2.23 7.09 -1.54
N HIS A 19 2.44 8.33 -2.00
CA HIS A 19 3.50 8.69 -2.95
C HIS A 19 4.88 8.92 -2.32
N GLU A 20 4.99 8.93 -0.99
CA GLU A 20 6.22 9.10 -0.21
C GLU A 20 6.72 7.76 0.36
N GLN A 21 5.96 6.68 0.17
CA GLN A 21 6.36 5.32 0.54
C GLN A 21 7.65 4.91 -0.17
N LYS A 22 8.39 3.96 0.43
CA LYS A 22 9.60 3.39 -0.19
C LYS A 22 9.31 2.85 -1.59
N HIS A 23 8.18 2.17 -1.72
CA HIS A 23 7.59 1.76 -2.98
C HIS A 23 6.37 2.64 -3.19
N ARG A 24 6.39 3.49 -4.22
CA ARG A 24 5.26 4.38 -4.51
C ARG A 24 4.01 3.53 -4.70
N LEU A 25 2.95 3.87 -3.96
CA LEU A 25 1.66 3.23 -4.15
C LEU A 25 0.99 3.80 -5.41
N HIS A 26 0.26 2.93 -6.10
CA HIS A 26 -0.48 3.25 -7.30
C HIS A 26 -1.96 3.00 -7.05
N ASN A 27 -2.81 3.94 -7.47
CA ASN A 27 -4.28 3.80 -7.47
C ASN A 27 -4.86 3.50 -8.85
N ARG A 28 -4.00 3.21 -9.83
CA ARG A 28 -4.39 2.86 -11.20
C ARG A 28 -3.55 1.68 -11.63
N TRP A 29 -4.20 0.76 -12.33
CA TRP A 29 -3.52 -0.36 -12.95
C TRP A 29 -3.08 0.03 -14.35
N HIS A 30 -1.78 -0.15 -14.65
CA HIS A 30 -1.22 0.03 -15.98
C HIS A 30 -0.08 -0.98 -16.19
N PRO A 31 0.03 -1.62 -17.36
CA PRO A 31 1.05 -2.64 -17.62
C PRO A 31 2.48 -2.12 -17.54
N GLU A 32 2.70 -0.82 -17.74
CA GLU A 32 4.02 -0.19 -17.65
C GLU A 32 4.47 0.14 -16.22
N ILE A 33 3.62 -0.09 -15.20
CA ILE A 33 4.03 0.09 -13.81
C ILE A 33 5.08 -0.98 -13.48
N PRO A 34 6.31 -0.57 -13.10
CA PRO A 34 7.38 -1.52 -12.85
C PRO A 34 7.06 -2.38 -11.63
N PRO A 35 7.53 -3.63 -11.62
CA PRO A 35 7.37 -4.47 -10.46
C PRO A 35 8.21 -3.96 -9.28
N VAL A 36 7.73 -4.20 -8.06
CA VAL A 36 8.40 -3.72 -6.85
C VAL A 36 9.22 -4.77 -6.14
N ALA A 37 9.00 -6.04 -6.48
CA ALA A 37 9.80 -7.14 -6.00
C ALA A 37 9.63 -8.39 -6.86
N GLU A 38 10.61 -9.27 -6.73
CA GLU A 38 10.60 -10.62 -7.25
C GLU A 38 10.33 -11.61 -6.10
N VAL A 39 9.54 -12.64 -6.40
CA VAL A 39 9.18 -13.71 -5.46
C VAL A 39 9.26 -15.04 -6.18
N LYS A 40 9.74 -16.08 -5.51
CA LYS A 40 9.78 -17.41 -6.13
C LYS A 40 8.42 -18.09 -6.08
N ALA A 41 8.10 -18.89 -7.09
CA ALA A 41 6.94 -19.77 -7.01
C ALA A 41 7.01 -20.67 -5.76
N GLY A 42 5.97 -20.62 -4.92
CA GLY A 42 5.91 -21.34 -3.64
C GLY A 42 6.55 -20.61 -2.45
N GLU A 43 7.10 -19.40 -2.63
CA GLU A 43 7.59 -18.57 -1.54
C GLU A 43 6.43 -17.97 -0.74
N VAL A 44 6.48 -18.09 0.59
CA VAL A 44 5.59 -17.35 1.49
C VAL A 44 6.27 -16.05 1.86
N PHE A 45 5.58 -14.93 1.63
CA PHE A 45 6.09 -13.59 1.89
C PHE A 45 4.98 -12.69 2.45
N ARG A 46 5.37 -11.55 3.03
CA ARG A 46 4.45 -10.57 3.61
C ARG A 46 4.43 -9.30 2.77
N VAL A 47 3.22 -8.76 2.58
CA VAL A 47 2.95 -7.46 1.96
C VAL A 47 2.16 -6.66 2.98
N GLU A 48 2.68 -5.50 3.38
CA GLU A 48 1.91 -4.55 4.16
C GLU A 48 1.11 -3.65 3.22
N MET A 49 -0.07 -3.24 3.66
CA MET A 49 -0.99 -2.44 2.86
C MET A 49 -1.43 -1.20 3.65
N MET A 50 -1.63 -0.11 2.93
CA MET A 50 -2.33 1.06 3.46
C MET A 50 -3.84 0.86 3.28
N ASP A 51 -4.64 1.53 4.10
CA ASP A 51 -6.08 1.55 3.89
C ASP A 51 -6.44 2.29 2.58
N PHE A 52 -7.64 2.04 2.08
CA PHE A 52 -8.10 2.56 0.79
C PHE A 52 -8.15 4.09 0.70
N SER A 53 -8.21 4.80 1.82
CA SER A 53 -8.23 6.26 1.86
C SER A 53 -6.83 6.87 1.84
N GLY A 54 -5.79 6.04 1.95
CA GLY A 54 -4.41 6.48 2.10
C GLY A 54 -4.15 7.17 3.45
N GLY A 55 -4.80 6.73 4.52
CA GLY A 55 -4.67 7.30 5.87
C GLY A 55 -5.49 8.57 6.14
N ARG A 56 -6.50 8.87 5.32
CA ARG A 56 -7.33 10.08 5.45
C ARG A 56 -8.48 9.93 6.43
N ILE A 57 -8.96 8.72 6.67
CA ILE A 57 -10.01 8.44 7.66
C ILE A 57 -9.38 8.41 9.06
N THR A 58 -9.73 9.38 9.90
CA THR A 58 -9.17 9.55 11.24
C THR A 58 -10.12 9.07 12.34
N ARG A 59 -9.61 9.03 13.58
CA ARG A 59 -10.38 8.61 14.78
C ARG A 59 -11.01 9.80 15.50
N ASN A 60 -11.52 10.79 14.76
CA ASN A 60 -12.04 12.03 15.34
C ASN A 60 -13.53 11.99 15.71
N TYR A 61 -14.17 10.80 15.71
CA TYR A 61 -15.60 10.63 16.02
C TYR A 61 -16.55 11.60 15.27
N SER A 62 -16.14 12.04 14.08
CA SER A 62 -16.93 12.88 13.17
C SER A 62 -17.07 12.17 11.82
N ALA A 63 -18.13 12.49 11.09
CA ALA A 63 -18.32 12.02 9.72
C ALA A 63 -17.62 12.90 8.67
N ASP A 64 -16.93 13.97 9.09
CA ASP A 64 -16.32 14.95 8.19
C ASP A 64 -15.29 14.32 7.23
N ASP A 65 -14.45 13.40 7.73
CA ASP A 65 -13.44 12.73 6.90
C ASP A 65 -14.07 11.96 5.74
N ILE A 66 -15.25 11.38 5.95
CA ILE A 66 -16.01 10.67 4.91
C ILE A 66 -16.73 11.67 4.00
N LYS A 67 -17.36 12.70 4.57
CA LYS A 67 -18.14 13.71 3.85
C LYS A 67 -17.29 14.51 2.86
N PHE A 68 -16.05 14.81 3.23
CA PHE A 68 -15.11 15.60 2.44
C PHE A 68 -14.01 14.76 1.78
N ALA A 69 -14.18 13.44 1.72
CA ALA A 69 -13.24 12.55 1.08
C ALA A 69 -13.13 12.85 -0.43
N ASP A 70 -11.90 12.99 -0.92
CA ASP A 70 -11.63 13.01 -2.36
C ASP A 70 -11.60 11.58 -2.90
N GLN A 71 -12.65 11.21 -3.61
CA GLN A 71 -12.82 9.88 -4.20
C GLN A 71 -11.92 9.63 -5.41
N SER A 72 -11.25 10.64 -5.96
CA SER A 72 -10.28 10.41 -7.04
C SER A 72 -9.00 9.72 -6.54
N ILE A 73 -8.72 9.87 -5.24
CA ILE A 73 -7.55 9.35 -4.54
C ILE A 73 -7.87 8.05 -3.76
N THR A 74 -9.13 7.60 -3.80
CA THR A 74 -9.47 6.30 -3.22
C THR A 74 -8.79 5.18 -4.00
N ASP A 75 -8.63 4.05 -3.34
CA ASP A 75 -7.99 2.88 -3.88
C ASP A 75 -6.50 3.11 -4.19
N ASP A 76 -5.81 3.94 -3.38
CA ASP A 76 -4.34 3.88 -3.21
C ASP A 76 -3.96 2.53 -2.54
N VAL A 77 -4.43 1.43 -3.14
CA VAL A 77 -4.31 0.06 -2.71
C VAL A 77 -3.80 -0.72 -3.90
N MET A 78 -2.70 -1.42 -3.65
CA MET A 78 -2.04 -2.37 -4.53
C MET A 78 -1.00 -1.79 -5.49
N VAL A 79 0.22 -1.80 -4.99
CA VAL A 79 1.34 -2.23 -5.81
C VAL A 79 1.38 -3.75 -5.78
N LEU A 80 0.97 -4.40 -6.87
CA LEU A 80 1.08 -5.86 -6.99
C LEU A 80 1.45 -6.26 -8.41
N ASN A 81 2.41 -5.55 -9.01
CA ASN A 81 3.25 -6.17 -10.01
C ASN A 81 4.40 -6.83 -9.25
N LEU A 82 4.20 -8.10 -8.90
CA LEU A 82 5.27 -9.00 -8.47
C LEU A 82 5.67 -9.83 -9.68
N VAL A 83 6.97 -9.99 -9.92
CA VAL A 83 7.46 -10.91 -10.96
C VAL A 83 7.80 -12.24 -10.29
N LEU A 84 7.40 -13.33 -10.95
CA LEU A 84 7.73 -14.70 -10.59
C LEU A 84 9.14 -15.10 -11.02
#